data_AF-A0A832TWK0-F1
#
_entry.id   AF-A0A832TWK0-F1
#
_cell.length_a   1.000
_cell.length_b   1.000
_cell.length_c   1.000
_cell.angle_alpha   90.00
_cell.angle_beta   90.00
_cell.angle_gamma   90.00
#
_symmetry.space_group_name_H-M   'P 1'
#
loop_
_entity.id
_entity.type
_entity.pdbx_description
1 polymer ?
#
loop_
_entity_poly.entity_id
_entity_poly.type
_entity_poly.pdbx_seq_one_letter_code
_entity_poly.pdbx_strand_id
1 'polypeptide(L)'
;MVVLNRQAIRLPRVEKEEFISLLRLGLQYDRDQRTFSIGSCNQIEKLTTKIAEILKVEEVEFTQNCIVCGRDFPCIDCRYMESCATRNLPFECVCAGCLQQRKTVGEHL
;
A
#
# COMPACT_ATOMS: atom_id res chain seq x y z
N MET A 1 11.32 6.72 3.28
CA MET A 1 10.18 5.85 2.94
C MET A 1 8.95 6.70 2.64
N VAL A 2 8.14 6.31 1.66
CA VAL A 2 6.84 6.93 1.34
C VAL A 2 5.75 5.88 1.40
N VAL A 3 4.62 6.21 2.01
CA VAL A 3 3.43 5.36 2.08
C VAL A 3 2.40 5.84 1.06
N LEU A 4 1.95 4.95 0.18
CA LEU A 4 0.99 5.26 -0.88
C LEU A 4 -0.31 4.48 -0.69
N ASN A 5 -1.42 5.11 -1.07
CA ASN A 5 -2.70 4.42 -1.16
C ASN A 5 -2.77 3.63 -2.47
N ARG A 6 -3.00 2.31 -2.41
CA ARG A 6 -2.98 1.44 -3.60
C ARG A 6 -4.10 1.70 -4.60
N GLN A 7 -5.19 2.35 -4.19
CA GLN A 7 -6.34 2.67 -5.03
C GLN A 7 -6.18 4.02 -5.73
N ALA A 8 -5.40 4.95 -5.17
CA ALA A 8 -5.23 6.30 -5.71
C ALA A 8 -3.79 6.80 -5.51
N ILE A 9 -2.89 6.36 -6.38
CA ILE A 9 -1.48 6.77 -6.41
C ILE A 9 -1.33 7.99 -7.32
N ARG A 10 -0.78 9.08 -6.80
CA ARG A 10 -0.39 10.26 -7.59
C ARG A 10 1.13 10.25 -7.78
N LEU A 11 1.57 10.22 -9.04
CA LEU A 11 2.96 10.34 -9.41
C LEU A 11 3.21 11.69 -10.11
N PRO A 12 4.44 12.23 -10.03
CA PRO A 12 4.84 13.33 -10.90
C PRO A 12 4.70 12.94 -12.38
N ARG A 13 4.70 13.93 -13.26
CA ARG A 13 4.69 13.67 -14.71
C ARG A 13 5.92 12.85 -15.07
N VAL A 14 5.68 11.71 -15.74
CA VAL A 14 6.73 10.82 -16.24
C VAL A 14 6.71 10.78 -17.76
N GLU A 15 7.83 10.40 -18.35
CA GLU A 15 7.94 10.17 -19.79
C GLU A 15 7.09 8.97 -20.24
N LYS A 16 6.83 8.89 -21.55
CA LYS A 16 5.93 7.89 -22.13
C LYS A 16 6.37 6.45 -21.82
N GLU A 17 7.66 6.18 -21.91
CA GLU A 17 8.25 4.85 -21.70
C GLU A 17 8.06 4.41 -20.24
N GLU A 18 8.25 5.34 -19.31
CA GLU A 18 8.06 5.13 -17.88
C GLU A 18 6.58 4.86 -17.56
N PHE A 19 5.69 5.66 -18.14
CA PHE A 19 4.25 5.46 -18.02
C PHE A 19 3.83 4.06 -18.49
N ILE A 20 4.30 3.62 -19.66
CA ILE A 20 4.02 2.29 -20.21
C ILE A 20 4.60 1.20 -19.30
N SER A 21 5.81 1.40 -18.77
CA SER A 21 6.46 0.47 -17.85
C SER A 21 5.62 0.24 -16.59
N LEU A 22 5.12 1.32 -15.98
CA LEU A 22 4.24 1.26 -14.81
C LEU A 22 2.97 0.41 -15.08
N LEU A 23 2.35 0.58 -16.25
CA LEU A 23 1.18 -0.21 -16.62
C LEU A 23 1.52 -1.71 -16.78
N ARG A 24 2.65 -2.03 -17.40
CA ARG A 24 3.14 -3.41 -17.56
C ARG A 24 3.48 -4.08 -16.23
N LEU A 25 3.93 -3.29 -15.25
CA LEU A 25 4.23 -3.75 -13.90
C LEU A 25 2.97 -3.99 -13.05
N GLY A 26 1.79 -3.59 -13.53
CA GLY A 26 0.51 -3.92 -12.91
C GLY A 26 -0.30 -2.72 -12.45
N LEU A 27 0.11 -1.47 -12.74
CA LEU A 27 -0.76 -0.32 -12.51
C LEU A 27 -1.85 -0.20 -13.59
N GLN A 28 -2.98 0.33 -13.18
CA GLN A 28 -4.02 0.88 -14.04
C GLN A 28 -4.00 2.40 -13.90
N TYR A 29 -4.42 3.13 -14.92
CA TYR A 29 -4.48 4.59 -14.89
C TYR A 29 -5.91 5.08 -15.13
N ASP A 30 -6.43 5.81 -14.14
CA ASP A 30 -7.68 6.53 -14.25
C ASP A 30 -7.39 7.94 -14.82
N ARG A 31 -7.93 8.21 -16.01
CA ARG A 31 -7.72 9.49 -16.71
C ARG A 31 -8.51 10.63 -16.10
N ASP A 32 -9.66 10.35 -15.49
CA ASP A 32 -10.56 11.34 -14.93
C ASP A 32 -10.02 11.80 -13.57
N GLN A 33 -9.57 10.85 -12.74
CA GLN A 33 -8.96 11.13 -11.44
C GLN A 33 -7.48 11.49 -11.52
N ARG A 34 -6.83 11.20 -12.65
CA ARG A 34 -5.38 11.37 -12.88
C ARG A 34 -4.55 10.64 -11.82
N THR A 35 -4.96 9.42 -11.51
CA THR A 35 -4.34 8.57 -10.50
C THR A 35 -4.09 7.18 -11.06
N PHE A 36 -3.07 6.53 -10.53
CA PHE A 36 -2.87 5.10 -10.74
C PHE A 36 -3.52 4.27 -9.63
N SER A 37 -3.86 3.04 -9.93
CA SER A 37 -4.26 2.03 -8.95
C SER A 37 -3.53 0.71 -9.24
N ILE A 38 -3.34 -0.13 -8.22
CA ILE A 38 -2.77 -1.47 -8.41
C ILE A 38 -3.85 -2.39 -9.01
N GLY A 39 -3.68 -2.76 -10.28
CA GLY A 39 -4.53 -3.73 -10.98
C GLY A 39 -4.00 -5.16 -10.93
N SER A 40 -2.70 -5.36 -10.67
CA SER A 40 -2.08 -6.69 -10.52
C SER A 40 -0.92 -6.64 -9.53
N CYS A 41 -0.78 -7.70 -8.73
CA CYS A 41 0.26 -7.81 -7.69
C CYS A 41 1.45 -8.69 -8.10
N ASN A 42 1.43 -9.27 -9.30
CA ASN A 42 2.40 -10.29 -9.72
C ASN A 42 3.85 -9.76 -9.76
N GLN A 43 4.03 -8.46 -9.90
CA GLN A 43 5.34 -7.80 -9.97
C GLN A 43 5.48 -6.70 -8.91
N ILE A 44 4.82 -6.86 -7.75
CA ILE A 44 4.73 -5.81 -6.74
C ILE A 44 6.10 -5.28 -6.29
N GLU A 45 7.10 -6.16 -6.12
CA GLU A 45 8.46 -5.76 -5.71
C GLU A 45 9.12 -4.86 -6.75
N LYS A 46 9.05 -5.24 -8.04
CA LYS A 46 9.57 -4.44 -9.15
C LYS A 46 8.82 -3.12 -9.28
N LEU A 47 7.50 -3.15 -9.09
CA LEU A 47 6.66 -1.97 -9.13
C LEU A 47 7.03 -0.98 -8.01
N THR A 48 7.20 -1.44 -6.77
CA THR A 48 7.60 -0.57 -5.65
C THR A 48 8.96 0.04 -5.87
N THR A 49 9.95 -0.73 -6.36
CA THR A 49 11.27 -0.21 -6.73
C THR A 49 11.16 0.87 -7.81
N LYS A 50 10.33 0.62 -8.84
CA LYS A 50 10.15 1.57 -9.94
C LYS A 50 9.50 2.87 -9.49
N ILE A 51 8.50 2.81 -8.62
CA ILE A 51 7.88 4.00 -8.03
C ILE A 51 8.88 4.74 -7.13
N ALA A 52 9.69 4.02 -6.36
CA ALA A 52 10.73 4.62 -5.52
C ALA A 52 11.75 5.41 -6.35
N GLU A 53 12.19 4.87 -7.50
CA GLU A 53 13.05 5.56 -8.46
C GLU A 53 12.40 6.86 -9.00
N ILE A 54 11.14 6.78 -9.44
CA ILE A 54 10.39 7.96 -9.96
C ILE A 54 10.29 9.05 -8.89
N LEU A 55 9.98 8.67 -7.65
CA LEU A 55 9.79 9.58 -6.54
C LEU A 55 11.12 10.03 -5.90
N LYS A 56 12.25 9.42 -6.30
CA LYS A 56 13.58 9.64 -5.71
C LYS A 56 13.60 9.39 -4.20
N VAL A 57 13.02 8.29 -3.77
CA VAL A 57 13.00 7.85 -2.37
C VAL A 57 13.57 6.44 -2.25
N GLU A 58 14.02 6.07 -1.05
CA GLU A 58 14.65 4.77 -0.82
C GLU A 58 13.64 3.60 -0.84
N GLU A 59 12.45 3.83 -0.29
CA GLU A 59 11.44 2.77 -0.09
C GLU A 59 10.04 3.32 -0.29
N VAL A 60 9.19 2.51 -0.92
CA VAL A 60 7.76 2.74 -1.07
C VAL A 60 7.03 1.56 -0.45
N GLU A 61 6.05 1.86 0.40
CA GLU A 61 5.09 0.90 0.91
C GLU A 61 3.65 1.31 0.57
N PHE A 62 2.75 0.34 0.52
CA PHE A 62 1.32 0.59 0.34
C PHE A 62 0.56 0.50 1.66
N THR A 63 -0.45 1.36 1.81
CA THR A 63 -1.39 1.27 2.93
C THR A 63 -2.12 -0.06 2.94
N GLN A 64 -2.34 -0.57 4.15
CA GLN A 64 -3.17 -1.72 4.46
C GLN A 64 -4.60 -1.27 4.74
N ASN A 65 -5.59 -2.01 4.25
CA ASN A 65 -6.98 -1.77 4.63
C ASN A 65 -7.35 -2.62 5.85
N CYS A 66 -8.00 -1.99 6.84
CA CYS A 66 -8.41 -2.70 8.04
C CYS A 66 -9.69 -3.53 7.79
N ILE A 67 -9.62 -4.85 7.89
CA ILE A 67 -10.79 -5.71 7.69
C ILE A 67 -11.92 -5.53 8.72
N VAL A 68 -11.64 -4.85 9.85
CA VAL A 68 -12.62 -4.61 10.93
C VAL A 68 -13.32 -3.27 10.76
N CYS A 69 -12.58 -2.18 10.52
CA CYS A 69 -13.12 -0.83 10.47
C CYS A 69 -13.03 -0.16 9.10
N GLY A 70 -12.47 -0.83 8.10
CA GLY A 70 -12.35 -0.35 6.72
C GLY A 70 -11.36 0.78 6.50
N ARG A 71 -10.66 1.26 7.54
CA ARG A 71 -9.68 2.35 7.40
C ARG A 71 -8.39 1.87 6.76
N ASP A 72 -7.78 2.72 5.95
CA ASP A 72 -6.41 2.52 5.48
C ASP A 72 -5.40 2.94 6.56
N PHE A 73 -4.30 2.20 6.69
CA PHE A 73 -3.22 2.48 7.64
C PHE A 73 -1.89 1.93 7.13
N PRO A 74 -0.74 2.56 7.45
CA PRO A 74 0.57 2.05 7.04
C PRO A 74 0.93 0.79 7.83
N CYS A 75 1.78 -0.06 7.25
CA CYS A 75 2.19 -1.30 7.93
C CYS A 75 3.01 -1.02 9.19
N ILE A 76 3.73 0.10 9.25
CA ILE A 76 4.48 0.52 10.45
C ILE A 76 3.59 0.76 11.68
N ASP A 77 2.30 1.03 11.49
CA ASP A 77 1.33 1.17 12.58
C ASP A 77 0.72 -0.19 13.00
N CYS A 78 1.16 -1.29 12.39
CA CYS A 78 0.71 -2.64 12.69
C CYS A 78 1.52 -3.25 13.85
N ARG A 79 0.81 -3.88 14.79
CA ARG A 79 1.43 -4.60 15.92
C ARG A 79 2.35 -5.74 15.48
N TYR A 80 2.14 -6.28 14.28
CA TYR A 80 2.84 -7.45 13.76
C TYR A 80 3.88 -7.09 12.69
N MET A 81 4.26 -5.81 12.57
CA MET A 81 5.15 -5.34 11.48
C MET A 81 6.47 -6.11 11.39
N GLU A 82 7.07 -6.48 12.53
CA GLU A 82 8.35 -7.20 12.60
C GLU A 82 8.24 -8.67 12.18
N SER A 83 7.02 -9.23 12.24
CA SER A 83 6.75 -10.62 11.85
C SER A 83 6.18 -10.75 10.44
N CYS A 84 5.84 -9.64 9.78
CA CYS A 84 5.32 -9.64 8.44
C CYS A 84 6.43 -9.96 7.43
N ALA A 85 6.22 -10.99 6.61
CA ALA A 85 7.15 -11.34 5.53
C ALA A 85 7.26 -10.24 4.46
N THR A 86 6.23 -9.41 4.31
CA THR A 86 6.21 -8.26 3.40
C THR A 86 5.25 -7.20 3.93
N ARG A 87 5.56 -5.93 3.63
CA ARG A 87 4.74 -4.75 3.97
C ARG A 87 3.75 -4.39 2.87
N ASN A 88 3.87 -5.03 1.71
CA ASN A 88 3.09 -4.72 0.52
C ASN A 88 2.04 -5.78 0.20
N LEU A 89 2.10 -6.98 0.79
CA LEU A 89 1.08 -8.02 0.59
C LEU A 89 0.82 -8.83 1.88
N PRO A 90 -0.40 -9.36 2.07
CA PRO A 90 -1.65 -8.92 1.43
C PRO A 90 -1.95 -7.46 1.80
N PHE A 91 -2.80 -6.75 1.05
CA PHE A 91 -3.17 -5.34 1.33
C PHE A 91 -4.25 -5.18 2.42
N GLU A 92 -4.40 -6.19 3.27
CA GLU A 92 -5.45 -6.29 4.27
C GLU A 92 -4.86 -6.72 5.60
N CYS A 93 -5.26 -6.06 6.69
CA CYS A 93 -4.75 -6.35 8.02
C CYS A 93 -5.74 -5.89 9.11
N VAL A 94 -5.42 -6.09 10.40
CA VAL A 94 -6.18 -5.53 11.53
C VAL A 94 -5.38 -4.40 12.15
N CYS A 95 -5.92 -3.19 12.14
CA CYS A 95 -5.21 -2.03 12.68
C CYS A 95 -5.07 -2.11 14.22
N ALA A 96 -4.06 -1.42 14.77
CA ALA A 96 -3.78 -1.42 16.20
C ALA A 96 -5.00 -1.04 17.07
N GLY A 97 -5.81 -0.07 16.64
CA GLY A 97 -7.02 0.34 17.37
C GLY A 97 -8.04 -0.78 17.51
N CYS A 98 -8.32 -1.52 16.43
CA CYS A 98 -9.24 -2.66 16.48
C CYS A 98 -8.65 -3.85 17.25
N LEU A 99 -7.33 -4.05 17.22
CA LEU A 99 -6.66 -5.08 18.03
C LEU A 99 -6.78 -4.78 19.53
N GLN A 100 -6.67 -3.51 19.94
CA GLN A 100 -6.79 -3.12 21.35
C GLN A 100 -8.22 -3.28 21.87
N GLN A 101 -9.24 -2.93 21.08
CA GLN A 101 -10.65 -3.11 21.44
C GLN A 101 -11.04 -4.58 21.67
N ARG A 102 -10.38 -5.53 21.00
CA ARG A 102 -10.61 -6.96 21.25
C ARG A 102 -10.05 -7.45 22.58
N LYS A 103 -9.04 -6.78 23.16
CA LYS A 103 -8.50 -7.16 24.46
C LYS A 103 -9.42 -6.74 25.61
N THR A 104 -10.08 -5.60 25.49
CA THR A 104 -10.94 -5.04 26.53
C THR A 104 -12.25 -5.81 26.75
N VAL A 105 -12.62 -6.73 25.85
CA VAL A 105 -13.80 -7.59 26.03
C VAL A 105 -13.48 -8.84 26.90
N GLY A 106 -12.19 -9.13 27.15
CA GLY A 106 -11.76 -10.28 27.94
C GLY A 106 -11.45 -10.01 29.42
N GLU A 107 -11.57 -8.77 29.89
CA GLU A 107 -11.20 -8.37 31.27
C GLU A 107 -12.42 -8.02 32.14
N HIS A 108 -13.63 -8.35 31.69
CA HIS A 108 -14.89 -8.21 32.44
C HIS A 108 -15.64 -9.54 32.63
N LEU A 109 -14.94 -10.67 32.54
CA LEU A 109 -15.44 -11.99 32.95
C LEU A 109 -14.61 -12.51 34.13
#